data_AF-A0A2D5TF21-F1
#
_entry.id   AF-A0A2D5TF21-F1
#
_cell.length_a   1.000
_cell.length_b   1.000
_cell.length_c   1.000
_cell.angle_alpha   90.00
_cell.angle_beta   90.00
_cell.angle_gamma   90.00
#
_symmetry.space_group_name_H-M   'P 1'
#
loop_
_entity.id
_entity.type
_entity.pdbx_description
1 polymer ?
#
loop_
_entity_poly.entity_id
_entity_poly.type
_entity_poly.pdbx_seq_one_letter_code
_entity_poly.pdbx_strand_id
1 'polypeptide(L)'
;FMTQNYVFPCNYIQVMTDHVYIHTIIPTGIDTCVFKCMMLIPEPVKTEKAERYWQKNYDVVRTVFSEDFEIGENIQKGLNAGANTEFIFGRYEIGLHLGTKAIKDALAGNLVV
;
A
#
# COMPACT_ATOMS: atom_id res chain seq x y z
N PHE A 1 1.13 13.50 14.19
CA PHE A 1 2.29 12.89 13.50
C PHE A 1 1.71 12.02 12.39
N MET A 2 2.16 12.20 11.14
CA MET A 2 1.72 11.35 10.03
C MET A 2 2.68 10.16 9.91
N THR A 3 2.14 8.96 9.71
CA THR A 3 2.95 7.74 9.60
C THR A 3 2.37 6.79 8.56
N GLN A 4 3.25 6.02 7.92
CA GLN A 4 2.88 4.90 7.09
C GLN A 4 3.48 3.63 7.68
N ASN A 5 2.64 2.68 8.05
CA ASN A 5 3.03 1.48 8.75
C ASN A 5 2.71 0.27 7.89
N TYR A 6 3.71 -0.56 7.61
CA TYR A 6 3.50 -1.86 6.98
C TYR A 6 3.02 -2.87 8.03
N VAL A 7 1.93 -3.56 7.71
CA VAL A 7 1.36 -4.63 8.52
C VAL A 7 1.35 -5.89 7.66
N PHE A 8 2.28 -6.79 7.96
CA PHE A 8 2.39 -8.08 7.28
C PHE A 8 1.05 -8.85 7.34
N PRO A 9 0.63 -9.55 6.27
CA PRO A 9 1.38 -9.81 5.03
C PRO A 9 1.22 -8.76 3.93
N CYS A 10 0.09 -8.07 3.87
CA CYS A 10 -0.28 -7.27 2.69
C CYS A 10 -1.10 -6.02 3.05
N ASN A 11 -0.89 -5.45 4.24
CA ASN A 11 -1.62 -4.26 4.69
C ASN A 11 -0.69 -3.08 4.91
N TYR A 12 -1.21 -1.88 4.69
CA TYR A 12 -0.55 -0.62 5.03
C TYR A 12 -1.55 0.28 5.76
N ILE A 13 -1.11 0.86 6.87
CA ILE A 13 -1.89 1.82 7.65
C ILE A 13 -1.23 3.18 7.51
N GLN A 14 -1.90 4.10 6.83
CA GLN A 14 -1.49 5.48 6.69
C GLN A 14 -2.29 6.35 7.67
N VAL A 15 -1.62 6.80 8.72
CA VAL A 15 -2.19 7.69 9.74
C VAL A 15 -1.96 9.12 9.28
N MET A 16 -3.07 9.81 9.00
CA MET A 16 -3.08 11.24 8.67
C MET A 16 -3.31 12.06 9.94
N THR A 17 -3.37 13.39 9.83
CA THR A 17 -3.58 14.27 10.97
C THR A 17 -4.94 14.09 11.65
N ASP A 18 -5.96 13.70 10.89
CA ASP A 18 -7.36 13.69 11.32
C ASP A 18 -8.17 12.49 10.81
N HIS A 19 -7.54 11.55 10.10
CA HIS A 19 -8.14 10.31 9.61
C HIS A 19 -7.08 9.23 9.38
N VAL A 20 -7.51 8.01 9.07
CA VAL A 20 -6.62 6.89 8.76
C VAL A 20 -7.05 6.26 7.44
N TYR A 21 -6.09 5.92 6.59
CA TYR A 21 -6.31 5.01 5.48
C TYR A 21 -5.79 3.62 5.83
N ILE A 22 -6.57 2.61 5.48
CA ILE A 22 -6.16 1.20 5.49
C ILE A 22 -6.15 0.74 4.05
N HIS A 23 -4.97 0.31 3.60
CA HIS A 23 -4.76 -0.30 2.30
C HIS A 23 -4.53 -1.79 2.49
N THR A 24 -5.26 -2.60 1.74
CA THR A 24 -5.12 -4.05 1.75
C THR A 24 -4.91 -4.53 0.33
N ILE A 25 -3.81 -5.25 0.10
CA ILE A 25 -3.53 -5.93 -1.15
C ILE A 25 -3.99 -7.38 -1.00
N ILE A 26 -4.90 -7.81 -1.87
CA ILE A 26 -5.41 -9.18 -1.88
C ILE A 26 -4.92 -9.85 -3.15
N PRO A 27 -3.97 -10.80 -3.08
CA PRO A 27 -3.51 -11.53 -4.25
C PRO A 27 -4.67 -12.28 -4.92
N THR A 28 -4.78 -12.17 -6.25
CA THR A 28 -5.75 -12.92 -7.07
C THR A 28 -5.08 -13.87 -8.04
N GLY A 29 -3.76 -13.78 -8.16
CA GLY A 29 -2.90 -14.64 -8.96
C GLY A 29 -1.44 -14.25 -8.77
N ILE A 30 -0.54 -14.81 -9.58
CA ILE A 30 0.91 -14.53 -9.50
C ILE A 30 1.20 -13.06 -9.84
N ASP A 31 0.53 -12.51 -10.86
CA ASP A 31 0.75 -11.16 -11.39
C ASP A 31 -0.46 -10.23 -11.19
N THR A 32 -1.43 -10.63 -10.37
CA THR A 32 -2.68 -9.85 -10.18
C THR A 32 -3.08 -9.77 -8.73
N CYS A 33 -3.66 -8.63 -8.35
CA CYS A 33 -4.23 -8.42 -7.04
C CYS A 33 -5.42 -7.44 -7.09
N VAL A 34 -6.20 -7.43 -6.02
CA VAL A 34 -7.16 -6.37 -5.73
C VAL A 34 -6.56 -5.47 -4.66
N PHE A 35 -6.43 -4.19 -4.97
CA PHE A 35 -6.10 -3.16 -3.99
C PHE A 35 -7.39 -2.59 -3.39
N LYS A 36 -7.55 -2.71 -2.07
CA LYS A 36 -8.65 -2.08 -1.33
C LYS A 36 -8.11 -0.91 -0.52
N CYS A 37 -8.81 0.22 -0.59
CA CYS A 37 -8.55 1.39 0.24
C CYS A 37 -9.79 1.73 1.06
N MET A 38 -9.64 1.82 2.38
CA MET A 38 -10.68 2.25 3.31
C MET A 38 -10.23 3.52 4.02
N MET A 39 -11.08 4.56 4.01
CA MET A 39 -10.86 5.79 4.78
C MET A 39 -11.70 5.74 6.06
N LEU A 40 -11.04 5.84 7.21
CA LEU A 40 -11.66 5.87 8.53
C LEU A 40 -11.56 7.28 9.12
N ILE A 41 -12.71 7.85 9.45
CA ILE A 41 -12.85 9.17 10.09
C ILE A 41 -13.31 8.99 11.55
N PRO A 42 -12.99 9.92 12.45
CA PRO A 42 -13.21 9.72 13.90
C PRO A 42 -14.68 9.73 14.31
N GLU A 43 -15.54 10.45 13.58
CA GLU A 43 -16.97 10.57 13.89
C GLU A 43 -17.83 10.54 12.62
N PRO A 44 -19.10 10.08 12.71
CA PRO A 44 -20.04 10.19 11.61
C PRO A 44 -20.21 11.63 11.13
N VAL A 45 -20.32 11.80 9.81
CA VAL A 45 -20.55 13.10 9.18
C VAL A 45 -21.95 13.61 9.51
N LYS A 46 -22.05 14.83 10.05
CA LYS A 46 -23.33 15.45 10.46
C LYS A 46 -23.73 16.69 9.65
N THR A 47 -22.83 17.19 8.80
CA THR A 47 -23.05 18.43 8.03
C THR A 47 -22.53 18.29 6.61
N GLU A 48 -23.15 18.97 5.66
CA GLU A 48 -22.66 18.99 4.27
C GLU A 48 -21.25 19.54 4.13
N LYS A 49 -20.85 20.48 5.00
CA LYS A 49 -19.49 21.03 4.99
C LYS A 49 -18.47 19.93 5.31
N ALA A 50 -18.76 19.11 6.32
CA ALA A 50 -17.91 17.98 6.68
C ALA A 50 -17.92 16.90 5.59
N GLU A 51 -19.08 16.65 4.96
CA GLU A 51 -19.17 15.72 3.83
C GLU A 51 -18.28 16.13 2.66
N ARG A 52 -18.36 17.39 2.22
CA ARG A 52 -17.49 17.95 1.17
C ARG A 52 -16.01 17.89 1.53
N TYR A 53 -15.68 18.11 2.80
CA TYR A 53 -14.31 18.02 3.28
C TYR A 53 -13.75 16.60 3.16
N TRP A 54 -14.49 15.59 3.62
CA TRP A 54 -14.07 14.19 3.55
C TRP A 54 -14.05 13.65 2.13
N GLN A 55 -15.05 14.03 1.31
CA GLN A 55 -15.08 13.65 -0.10
C GLN A 55 -13.85 14.17 -0.84
N LYS A 56 -13.44 15.42 -0.57
CA LYS A 56 -12.23 15.99 -1.17
C LYS A 56 -10.96 15.20 -0.78
N ASN A 57 -10.82 14.80 0.48
CA ASN A 57 -9.70 13.97 0.91
C ASN A 57 -9.71 12.59 0.24
N TYR A 58 -10.89 11.97 0.13
CA TYR A 58 -11.05 10.70 -0.58
C TYR A 58 -10.67 10.80 -2.06
N ASP A 59 -11.09 11.88 -2.73
CA ASP A 59 -10.81 12.10 -4.16
C ASP A 59 -9.31 12.29 -4.43
N VAL A 60 -8.58 12.97 -3.53
CA VAL A 60 -7.12 13.13 -3.63
C VAL A 60 -6.43 11.76 -3.63
N VAL A 61 -6.78 10.90 -2.67
CA VAL A 61 -6.19 9.57 -2.56
C VAL A 61 -6.48 8.71 -3.78
N ARG A 62 -7.70 8.81 -4.34
CA ARG A 62 -8.06 8.10 -5.56
C ARG A 62 -7.20 8.50 -6.76
N THR A 63 -6.87 9.79 -6.90
CA THR A 63 -6.00 10.26 -7.99
C THR A 63 -4.58 9.73 -7.87
N VAL A 64 -4.02 9.75 -6.66
CA VAL A 64 -2.64 9.26 -6.42
C VAL A 64 -2.50 7.78 -6.73
N PHE A 65 -3.50 6.95 -6.40
CA PHE A 65 -3.40 5.51 -6.69
C PHE A 65 -3.37 5.17 -8.18
N SER A 66 -3.99 5.98 -9.04
CA SER A 66 -3.89 5.75 -10.48
C SER A 66 -2.44 5.78 -10.97
N GLU A 67 -1.63 6.69 -10.41
CA GLU A 67 -0.19 6.79 -10.72
C GLU A 67 0.57 5.56 -10.20
N ASP A 68 0.33 5.18 -8.94
CA ASP A 68 0.98 4.01 -8.33
C ASP A 68 0.65 2.71 -9.08
N PHE A 69 -0.58 2.55 -9.55
CA PHE A 69 -1.00 1.36 -10.31
C PHE A 69 -0.31 1.30 -11.67
N GLU A 70 -0.22 2.41 -12.40
CA GLU A 70 0.48 2.44 -13.68
C GLU A 70 1.97 2.08 -13.51
N ILE A 71 2.63 2.63 -12.48
CA ILE A 71 4.02 2.31 -12.17
C ILE A 71 4.16 0.83 -11.81
N GLY A 72 3.30 0.30 -10.92
CA GLY A 72 3.33 -1.10 -10.49
C GLY A 72 3.12 -2.08 -11.66
N GLU A 73 2.17 -1.81 -12.54
CA GLU A 73 1.94 -2.61 -13.74
C GLU A 73 3.13 -2.58 -14.70
N ASN A 74 3.77 -1.42 -14.87
CA ASN A 74 4.96 -1.31 -15.73
C ASN A 74 6.16 -2.03 -15.14
N ILE A 75 6.34 -2.00 -13.81
CA ILE A 75 7.34 -2.83 -13.11
C ILE A 75 7.06 -4.31 -13.39
N GLN A 76 5.81 -4.78 -13.23
CA GLN A 76 5.46 -6.17 -13.50
C GLN A 76 5.71 -6.59 -14.96
N LYS A 77 5.35 -5.73 -15.94
CA LYS A 77 5.66 -5.96 -17.36
C LYS A 77 7.17 -6.07 -17.60
N GLY A 78 7.96 -5.21 -16.96
CA GLY A 78 9.43 -5.25 -17.04
C GLY A 78 10.03 -6.53 -16.46
N LEU A 79 9.51 -7.00 -15.32
CA LEU A 79 9.90 -8.27 -14.71
C LEU A 79 9.57 -9.45 -15.63
N ASN A 80 8.36 -9.48 -16.21
CA ASN A 80 7.92 -10.53 -17.12
C ASN A 80 8.72 -10.59 -18.43
N ALA A 81 9.39 -9.50 -18.83
CA ALA A 81 10.28 -9.50 -19.99
C ALA A 81 11.58 -10.29 -19.77
N GLY A 82 11.93 -10.64 -18.52
CA GLY A 82 13.11 -11.46 -18.19
C GLY A 82 14.46 -10.79 -18.47
N ALA A 83 14.48 -9.51 -18.82
CA ALA A 83 15.71 -8.78 -19.13
C ALA A 83 16.59 -8.52 -17.89
N ASN A 84 15.97 -8.42 -16.71
CA ASN A 84 16.67 -8.24 -15.43
C ASN A 84 16.88 -9.59 -14.76
N THR A 85 18.14 -10.03 -14.62
CA THR A 85 18.51 -11.27 -13.91
C THR A 85 18.67 -11.07 -12.41
N GLU A 86 18.82 -9.82 -11.98
CA GLU A 86 19.02 -9.42 -10.59
C GLU A 86 18.10 -8.25 -10.26
N PHE A 87 17.60 -8.20 -9.01
CA PHE A 87 16.76 -7.12 -8.51
C PHE A 87 17.41 -6.56 -7.23
N ILE A 88 17.90 -5.33 -7.32
CA ILE A 88 18.67 -4.68 -6.24
C ILE A 88 17.85 -3.52 -5.69
N PHE A 89 17.63 -3.52 -4.38
CA PHE A 89 17.08 -2.36 -3.69
C PHE A 89 18.19 -1.36 -3.37
N GLY A 90 17.91 -0.09 -3.62
CA GLY A 90 18.75 1.03 -3.22
C GLY A 90 18.93 1.11 -1.70
N ARG A 91 20.00 1.78 -1.28
CA ARG A 91 20.36 1.95 0.15
C ARG A 91 19.25 2.60 0.97
N TYR A 92 18.47 3.50 0.36
CA TYR A 92 17.41 4.25 1.03
C TYR A 92 16.01 3.60 0.90
N GLU A 93 15.91 2.43 0.27
CA GLU A 93 14.66 1.70 0.11
C GLU A 93 14.39 0.74 1.27
N ILE A 94 14.59 1.20 2.50
CA ILE A 94 14.54 0.36 3.72
C ILE A 94 13.22 -0.41 3.86
N GLY A 95 12.10 0.18 3.42
CA GLY A 95 10.79 -0.49 3.42
C GLY A 95 10.77 -1.75 2.57
N LEU A 96 11.43 -1.74 1.40
CA LEU A 96 11.54 -2.90 0.52
C LEU A 96 12.44 -3.99 1.10
N HIS A 97 13.54 -3.60 1.75
CA HIS A 97 14.42 -4.52 2.48
C HIS A 97 13.66 -5.24 3.61
N LEU A 98 12.93 -4.49 4.44
CA LEU A 98 12.18 -5.03 5.57
C LEU A 98 11.00 -5.89 5.11
N GLY A 99 10.22 -5.44 4.11
CA GLY A 99 9.11 -6.21 3.54
C GLY A 99 9.59 -7.53 2.93
N THR A 100 10.69 -7.50 2.17
CA THR A 100 11.30 -8.71 1.60
C THR A 100 11.78 -9.67 2.68
N LYS A 101 12.40 -9.15 3.75
CA LYS A 101 12.79 -9.98 4.89
C LYS A 101 11.57 -10.65 5.54
N ALA A 102 10.50 -9.90 5.79
CA ALA A 102 9.29 -10.45 6.39
C ALA A 102 8.66 -11.57 5.55
N ILE A 103 8.61 -11.41 4.22
CA ILE A 103 8.13 -12.44 3.30
C ILE A 103 9.04 -13.68 3.36
N LYS A 104 10.37 -13.50 3.30
CA LYS A 104 11.32 -14.62 3.38
C LYS A 104 11.23 -15.36 4.70
N ASP A 105 11.11 -14.65 5.82
CA ASP A 105 10.94 -15.25 7.14
C ASP A 105 9.63 -16.04 7.22
N ALA A 106 8.53 -15.52 6.65
CA ALA A 106 7.25 -16.23 6.56
C ALA A 106 7.36 -17.53 5.76
N LEU A 107 7.99 -17.49 4.59
CA LEU A 107 8.20 -18.68 3.75
C LEU A 107 9.10 -19.72 4.43
N ALA A 108 10.03 -19.28 5.26
CA ALA A 108 10.92 -20.16 6.03
C ALA A 108 10.30 -20.66 7.35
N GLY A 109 9.12 -20.17 7.75
CA GLY A 109 8.49 -20.50 9.04
C GLY A 109 9.13 -19.82 10.26
N ASN A 110 9.86 -18.72 10.05
CA ASN A 110 10.60 -17.98 11.08
C ASN A 110 9.82 -16.81 11.69
N LEU A 111 8.55 -16.62 11.34
CA LEU A 111 7.73 -15.58 11.95
C LEU A 111 7.51 -15.90 13.44
N VAL A 112 8.01 -15.01 14.28
CA VAL A 112 7.76 -15.04 15.73
C VAL A 112 6.67 -14.02 16.01
N VAL A 113 5.56 -14.47 16.59
CA VAL A 113 4.43 -13.61 17.02
C VAL A 113 4.69 -13.09 18.42
#